data_AF-A0A7C3NJX7-F1
#
_entry.id   AF-A0A7C3NJX7-F1
#
_cell.length_a   1.000
_cell.length_b   1.000
_cell.length_c   1.000
_cell.angle_alpha   90.00
_cell.angle_beta   90.00
_cell.angle_gamma   90.00
#
_symmetry.space_group_name_H-M   'P 1'
#
loop_
_entity.id
_entity.type
_entity.pdbx_description
1 polymer ?
#
loop_
_entity_poly.entity_id
_entity_poly.type
_entity_poly.pdbx_seq_one_letter_code
_entity_poly.pdbx_strand_id
1 'polypeptide(L)'
;MKYLGSAIAPLIIFQLVGCADFARWARQYTYPPEFRYVERDEIRSTMRQLASQSRALNQLVHSAAEPQAQRTEILTHLRAMERSAEKLDQSGWSSNHPKIDMNLPRFRADLKLAREAVEREPPNFLLAGSVGGACVYCHGASPREP
;
A
#
# COMPACT_ATOMS: atom_id res chain seq x y z
N MET A 1 -23.45 -22.35 -57.88
CA MET A 1 -24.32 -22.61 -56.71
C MET A 1 -23.44 -23.09 -55.56
N LYS A 2 -23.42 -22.34 -54.46
CA LYS A 2 -23.09 -22.71 -53.07
C LYS A 2 -21.62 -22.77 -52.59
N TYR A 3 -21.37 -21.86 -51.65
CA TYR A 3 -20.29 -21.69 -50.68
C TYR A 3 -20.03 -22.94 -49.82
N LEU A 4 -18.77 -23.17 -49.42
CA LEU A 4 -18.48 -23.59 -48.03
C LEU A 4 -17.04 -23.24 -47.65
N GLY A 5 -16.89 -22.10 -46.96
CA GLY A 5 -15.66 -21.74 -46.27
C GLY A 5 -15.50 -22.55 -44.98
N SER A 6 -14.25 -22.84 -44.62
CA SER A 6 -13.91 -23.31 -43.29
C SER A 6 -13.02 -22.27 -42.63
N ALA A 7 -13.66 -21.30 -41.99
CA ALA A 7 -13.02 -20.38 -41.06
C ALA A 7 -13.07 -21.01 -39.67
N ILE A 8 -12.08 -21.84 -39.33
CA ILE A 8 -11.91 -22.40 -37.99
C ILE A 8 -10.79 -21.62 -37.29
N ALA A 9 -11.16 -20.46 -36.75
CA ALA A 9 -10.52 -19.75 -35.63
C ALA A 9 -11.35 -18.47 -35.41
N PRO A 10 -11.92 -18.16 -34.22
CA PRO A 10 -11.37 -18.41 -32.87
C PRO A 10 -12.42 -18.70 -31.77
N LEU A 11 -12.41 -19.88 -31.13
CA LEU A 11 -13.34 -20.19 -30.00
C LEU A 11 -12.67 -20.23 -28.61
N ILE A 12 -11.42 -19.80 -28.47
CA ILE A 12 -10.65 -19.98 -27.22
C ILE A 12 -10.54 -18.69 -26.38
N ILE A 13 -10.85 -17.51 -26.94
CA ILE A 13 -10.63 -16.22 -26.25
C ILE A 13 -11.77 -15.86 -25.27
N PHE A 14 -12.94 -16.50 -25.34
CA PHE A 14 -14.11 -16.14 -24.52
C PHE A 14 -14.12 -16.70 -23.07
N GLN A 15 -13.18 -17.57 -22.72
CA GLN A 15 -13.20 -18.29 -21.43
C GLN A 15 -12.58 -17.51 -20.26
N LEU A 16 -11.83 -16.43 -20.51
CA LEU A 16 -11.08 -15.74 -19.44
C LEU A 16 -11.89 -14.65 -18.72
N VAL A 17 -12.96 -14.13 -19.34
CA VAL A 17 -13.75 -13.03 -18.74
C VAL A 17 -14.70 -13.56 -17.64
N GLY A 18 -15.21 -14.79 -17.77
CA GLY A 18 -16.20 -15.33 -16.82
C GLY A 18 -15.66 -15.66 -15.42
N CYS A 19 -14.38 -16.01 -15.27
CA CYS A 19 -13.85 -16.45 -13.98
C CYS A 19 -13.73 -15.32 -12.94
N ALA A 20 -13.33 -14.12 -13.37
CA ALA A 20 -13.14 -12.98 -12.47
C ALA A 20 -14.49 -12.47 -11.93
N ASP A 21 -15.50 -12.41 -12.79
CA ASP A 21 -16.85 -11.97 -12.42
C ASP A 21 -17.56 -12.99 -11.54
N PHE A 22 -17.42 -14.29 -11.84
CA PHE A 22 -17.92 -15.36 -10.97
C PHE A 22 -17.26 -15.33 -9.59
N ALA A 23 -15.94 -15.15 -9.52
CA ALA A 23 -15.24 -15.04 -8.23
C ALA A 23 -15.71 -13.83 -7.42
N ARG A 24 -15.96 -12.68 -8.06
CA ARG A 24 -16.50 -11.49 -7.38
C ARG A 24 -17.92 -11.72 -6.88
N TRP A 25 -18.77 -12.34 -7.68
CA TRP A 25 -20.12 -12.72 -7.28
C TRP A 25 -20.12 -13.69 -6.10
N ALA A 26 -19.31 -14.76 -6.15
CA ALA A 26 -19.21 -15.75 -5.08
C ALA A 26 -18.78 -15.11 -3.74
N ARG A 27 -17.86 -14.14 -3.77
CA ARG A 27 -17.40 -13.43 -2.56
C ARG A 27 -18.53 -12.68 -1.84
N GLN A 28 -19.56 -12.24 -2.54
CA GLN A 28 -20.71 -11.55 -1.93
C GLN A 28 -21.52 -12.47 -1.01
N TYR A 29 -21.38 -13.80 -1.18
CA TYR A 29 -22.11 -14.80 -0.41
C TYR A 29 -21.22 -15.66 0.50
N THR A 30 -19.90 -15.68 0.26
CA THR A 30 -18.96 -16.49 1.06
C THR A 30 -18.21 -15.72 2.14
N TYR A 31 -18.23 -14.39 2.09
CA TYR A 31 -17.64 -13.53 3.12
C TYR A 31 -18.74 -12.82 3.91
N PRO A 32 -18.51 -12.56 5.21
CA PRO A 32 -19.48 -11.82 6.01
C PRO A 32 -19.58 -10.36 5.51
N PRO A 33 -20.72 -9.68 5.72
CA PRO A 33 -20.98 -8.36 5.14
C PRO A 33 -19.99 -7.27 5.59
N GLU A 34 -19.32 -7.45 6.73
CA GLU A 34 -18.27 -6.60 7.26
C GLU A 34 -16.87 -6.88 6.70
N PHE A 35 -16.69 -7.98 5.95
CA PHE A 35 -15.41 -8.33 5.35
C PHE A 35 -15.15 -7.50 4.10
N ARG A 36 -14.10 -6.68 4.14
CA ARG A 36 -13.62 -5.96 2.96
C ARG A 36 -12.61 -6.81 2.22
N TYR A 37 -13.00 -7.26 1.04
CA TYR A 37 -12.06 -7.84 0.08
C TYR A 37 -11.22 -6.72 -0.55
N VAL A 38 -9.93 -6.67 -0.22
CA VAL A 38 -9.00 -5.69 -0.79
C VAL A 38 -8.43 -6.25 -2.09
N GLU A 39 -8.70 -5.53 -3.18
CA GLU A 39 -8.23 -5.92 -4.51
C GLU A 39 -6.72 -5.77 -4.65
N ARG A 40 -6.12 -6.65 -5.45
CA ARG A 40 -4.65 -6.71 -5.62
C ARG A 40 -4.08 -5.40 -6.14
N ASP A 41 -4.77 -4.76 -7.09
CA ASP A 41 -4.32 -3.50 -7.67
C ASP A 41 -4.42 -2.33 -6.70
N GLU A 42 -5.40 -2.37 -5.78
CA GLU A 42 -5.50 -1.39 -4.71
C GLU A 42 -4.24 -1.46 -3.82
N ILE A 43 -3.88 -2.66 -3.35
CA ILE A 43 -2.68 -2.87 -2.54
C ILE A 43 -1.43 -2.46 -3.29
N ARG A 44 -1.29 -2.88 -4.55
CA ARG A 44 -0.13 -2.51 -5.37
C ARG A 44 -0.01 -0.99 -5.53
N SER A 45 -1.13 -0.30 -5.76
CA SER A 45 -1.12 1.16 -5.91
C SER A 45 -0.74 1.85 -4.59
N THR A 46 -1.29 1.41 -3.47
CA THR A 46 -1.01 1.96 -2.14
C THR A 46 0.43 1.69 -1.70
N MET A 47 0.95 0.47 -1.95
CA MET A 47 2.35 0.13 -1.65
C MET A 47 3.34 0.93 -2.50
N ARG A 48 3.01 1.21 -3.77
CA ARG A 48 3.83 2.13 -4.60
C ARG A 48 3.85 3.54 -4.04
N GLN A 49 2.71 4.04 -3.55
CA GLN A 49 2.64 5.34 -2.87
C GLN A 49 3.53 5.35 -1.63
N LEU A 50 3.35 4.38 -0.72
CA LEU A 50 4.16 4.24 0.50
C LEU A 50 5.67 4.15 0.19
N ALA A 51 6.07 3.33 -0.79
CA ALA A 51 7.47 3.19 -1.18
C ALA A 51 8.07 4.47 -1.78
N SER A 52 7.27 5.27 -2.48
CA SER A 52 7.71 6.57 -2.98
C SER A 52 7.91 7.57 -1.84
N GLN A 53 6.92 7.68 -0.94
CA GLN A 53 7.00 8.57 0.22
C GLN A 53 8.14 8.19 1.16
N SER A 54 8.35 6.90 1.42
CA SER A 54 9.43 6.41 2.26
C SER A 54 10.82 6.76 1.72
N ARG A 55 11.01 6.66 0.39
CA ARG A 55 12.27 7.07 -0.26
C ARG A 55 12.52 8.57 -0.14
N ALA A 56 11.51 9.40 -0.41
CA ALA A 56 11.61 10.84 -0.28
C ALA A 56 11.89 11.26 1.18
N LEU A 57 11.16 10.67 2.13
CA LEU A 57 11.37 10.89 3.57
C LEU A 57 12.79 10.54 3.99
N ASN A 58 13.32 9.40 3.54
CA ASN A 58 14.68 8.99 3.85
C ASN A 58 15.71 9.98 3.29
N GLN A 59 15.53 10.49 2.08
CA GLN A 59 16.41 11.51 1.51
C GLN A 59 16.37 12.81 2.32
N LEU A 60 15.19 13.24 2.75
CA LEU A 60 15.01 14.48 3.51
C LEU A 60 15.62 14.42 4.90
N VAL A 61 15.49 13.31 5.62
CA VAL A 61 16.06 13.17 6.97
C VAL A 61 17.59 13.24 6.95
N HIS A 62 18.23 12.91 5.82
CA HIS A 62 19.68 12.96 5.64
C HIS A 62 20.16 14.19 4.87
N SER A 63 19.27 15.12 4.50
CA SER A 63 19.65 16.31 3.75
C SER A 63 20.18 17.41 4.67
N ALA A 64 21.04 18.26 4.12
CA ALA A 64 21.51 19.49 4.79
C ALA A 64 20.58 20.69 4.52
N ALA A 65 19.26 20.45 4.45
CA ALA A 65 18.28 21.49 4.18
C ALA A 65 18.09 22.42 5.39
N GLU A 66 17.58 23.63 5.14
CA GLU A 66 17.18 24.55 6.21
C GLU A 66 16.16 23.88 7.15
N PRO A 67 16.35 23.93 8.50
CA PRO A 67 15.58 23.12 9.44
C PRO A 67 14.06 23.27 9.33
N GLN A 68 13.58 24.49 9.05
CA GLN A 68 12.14 24.75 8.95
C GLN A 68 11.53 24.26 7.62
N ALA A 69 12.28 24.35 6.53
CA ALA A 69 11.89 23.79 5.24
C ALA A 69 11.87 22.26 5.32
N GLN A 70 12.93 21.67 5.87
CA GLN A 70 13.05 20.23 6.13
C GLN A 70 11.88 19.71 6.97
N ARG A 71 11.53 20.40 8.06
CA ARG A 71 10.38 20.06 8.92
C ARG A 71 9.07 20.01 8.14
N THR A 72 8.81 21.04 7.33
CA THR A 72 7.57 21.14 6.53
C THR A 72 7.45 19.99 5.53
N GLU A 73 8.55 19.65 4.85
CA GLU A 73 8.55 18.57 3.86
C GLU A 73 8.41 17.19 4.52
N ILE A 74 9.12 16.94 5.61
CA ILE A 74 9.00 15.69 6.40
C ILE A 74 7.55 15.47 6.83
N LEU A 75 6.88 16.50 7.37
CA LEU A 75 5.47 16.41 7.77
C LEU A 75 4.54 16.13 6.59
N THR A 76 4.84 16.67 5.42
CA THR A 76 4.08 16.42 4.19
C THR A 76 4.14 14.94 3.79
N HIS A 77 5.34 14.34 3.82
CA HIS A 77 5.53 12.93 3.52
C HIS A 77 4.88 12.01 4.56
N LEU A 78 5.05 12.31 5.86
CA LEU A 78 4.43 11.52 6.94
C LEU A 78 2.91 11.49 6.82
N ARG A 79 2.25 12.64 6.58
CA ARG A 79 0.80 12.70 6.38
C ARG A 79 0.34 11.99 5.10
N ALA A 80 1.15 12.00 4.05
CA ALA A 80 0.87 11.21 2.84
C ALA A 80 0.95 9.70 3.11
N MET A 81 1.88 9.26 3.95
CA MET A 81 2.00 7.87 4.39
C MET A 81 0.84 7.46 5.30
N GLU A 82 0.43 8.30 6.26
CA GLU A 82 -0.74 8.06 7.12
C GLU A 82 -2.00 7.84 6.28
N ARG A 83 -2.29 8.72 5.32
CA ARG A 83 -3.43 8.56 4.39
C ARG A 83 -3.35 7.30 3.55
N SER A 84 -2.15 6.88 3.16
CA SER A 84 -1.95 5.64 2.41
C SER A 84 -2.18 4.41 3.30
N ALA A 85 -1.74 4.46 4.56
CA ALA A 85 -1.98 3.42 5.55
C ALA A 85 -3.48 3.29 5.89
N GLU A 86 -4.21 4.40 5.99
CA GLU A 86 -5.67 4.40 6.20
C GLU A 86 -6.44 3.73 5.06
N LYS A 87 -5.97 3.85 3.81
CA LYS A 87 -6.58 3.13 2.68
C LYS A 87 -6.49 1.61 2.84
N LEU A 88 -5.46 1.12 3.53
CA LEU A 88 -5.31 -0.30 3.82
C LEU A 88 -6.24 -0.77 4.95
N ASP A 89 -6.80 0.14 5.76
CA ASP A 89 -7.55 -0.16 6.99
C ASP A 89 -9.06 0.15 6.91
N GLN A 90 -9.62 0.45 5.73
CA GLN A 90 -10.96 1.05 5.63
C GLN A 90 -12.14 0.21 6.15
N SER A 91 -11.93 -1.00 6.65
CA SER A 91 -12.96 -1.82 7.29
C SER A 91 -12.83 -1.94 8.81
N GLY A 92 -11.65 -1.75 9.42
CA GLY A 92 -11.43 -2.09 10.83
C GLY A 92 -11.58 -3.59 11.17
N TRP A 93 -11.74 -4.45 10.14
CA TRP A 93 -11.91 -5.90 10.22
C TRP A 93 -10.86 -6.61 9.36
N SER A 94 -10.61 -7.90 9.63
CA SER A 94 -9.67 -8.73 8.87
C SER A 94 -9.92 -8.66 7.36
N SER A 95 -8.85 -8.46 6.59
CA SER A 95 -8.86 -8.47 5.12
C SER A 95 -8.42 -9.84 4.59
N ASN A 96 -8.38 -9.97 3.26
CA ASN A 96 -7.74 -11.10 2.58
C ASN A 96 -6.20 -11.05 2.62
N HIS A 97 -5.59 -10.17 3.44
CA HIS A 97 -4.14 -9.97 3.54
C HIS A 97 -3.66 -10.04 5.00
N PRO A 98 -3.47 -11.24 5.57
CA PRO A 98 -3.13 -11.42 6.98
C PRO A 98 -1.87 -10.66 7.42
N LYS A 99 -0.87 -10.53 6.55
CA LYS A 99 0.35 -9.75 6.84
C LYS A 99 0.07 -8.26 7.00
N ILE A 100 -0.87 -7.71 6.24
CA ILE A 100 -1.26 -6.30 6.37
C ILE A 100 -2.01 -6.13 7.70
N ASP A 101 -3.02 -6.96 7.95
CA ASP A 101 -3.84 -6.88 9.17
C ASP A 101 -2.99 -6.95 10.45
N MET A 102 -1.99 -7.84 10.48
CA MET A 102 -1.12 -8.02 11.64
C MET A 102 -0.17 -6.84 11.89
N ASN A 103 0.31 -6.16 10.84
CA ASN A 103 1.40 -5.19 10.95
C ASN A 103 0.95 -3.73 10.79
N LEU A 104 -0.18 -3.50 10.13
CA LEU A 104 -0.69 -2.16 9.82
C LEU A 104 -0.97 -1.32 11.07
N PRO A 105 -1.57 -1.84 12.17
CA PRO A 105 -1.79 -1.04 13.38
C PRO A 105 -0.48 -0.48 13.96
N ARG A 106 0.58 -1.30 14.00
CA ARG A 106 1.90 -0.87 14.44
C ARG A 106 2.49 0.18 13.50
N PHE A 107 2.42 -0.05 12.19
CA PHE A 107 2.92 0.92 11.20
C PHE A 107 2.23 2.28 11.32
N ARG A 108 0.91 2.31 11.55
CA ARG A 108 0.16 3.56 11.81
C ARG A 108 0.63 4.25 13.08
N ALA A 109 0.90 3.49 14.14
CA ALA A 109 1.45 4.04 15.38
C ALA A 109 2.85 4.64 15.17
N ASP A 110 3.73 3.96 14.43
CA ASP A 110 5.07 4.44 14.09
C ASP A 110 5.01 5.76 13.30
N LEU A 111 4.10 5.85 12.31
CA LEU A 111 3.87 7.09 11.53
C LEU A 111 3.39 8.24 12.40
N LYS A 112 2.41 7.98 13.28
CA LYS A 112 1.87 8.99 14.20
C LYS A 112 2.96 9.50 15.15
N LEU A 113 3.73 8.61 15.75
CA LEU A 113 4.83 8.96 16.65
C LEU A 113 5.91 9.77 15.94
N ALA A 114 6.27 9.40 14.70
CA ALA A 114 7.21 10.16 13.89
C ALA A 114 6.70 11.57 13.61
N ARG A 115 5.44 11.71 13.21
CA ARG A 115 4.82 13.02 12.95
C ARG A 115 4.81 13.89 14.20
N GLU A 116 4.36 13.35 15.33
CA GLU A 116 4.32 14.07 16.60
C GLU A 116 5.71 14.50 17.07
N ALA A 117 6.76 13.69 16.84
CA ALA A 117 8.13 14.07 17.16
C ALA A 117 8.66 15.23 16.30
N VAL A 118 8.27 15.29 15.02
CA VAL A 118 8.62 16.38 14.11
C VAL A 118 7.80 17.65 14.39
N GLU A 119 6.59 17.51 14.92
CA GLU A 119 5.75 18.65 15.33
C GLU A 119 6.23 19.34 16.62
N ARG A 120 7.12 18.73 17.41
CA ARG A 120 7.67 19.34 18.64
C ARG A 120 8.59 20.54 18.37
N GLU A 121 8.87 21.28 19.43
CA GLU A 121 9.83 22.39 19.48
C GLU A 121 10.85 22.13 20.60
N PRO A 122 12.13 21.82 20.31
CA PRO A 122 12.71 21.63 18.98
C PRO A 122 12.22 20.33 18.29
N PRO A 123 12.23 20.26 16.94
CA PRO A 123 11.80 19.09 16.21
C PRO A 123 12.77 17.91 16.38
N ASN A 124 12.24 16.69 16.45
CA ASN A 124 13.03 15.46 16.49
C ASN A 124 12.80 14.62 15.22
N PHE A 125 13.77 14.63 14.31
CA PHE A 125 13.73 13.90 13.04
C PHE A 125 14.16 12.43 13.14
N LEU A 126 14.66 11.97 14.29
CA LEU A 126 15.15 10.59 14.46
C LEU A 126 14.06 9.56 14.15
N LEU A 127 12.84 9.81 14.63
CA LEU A 127 11.70 8.92 14.39
C LEU A 127 11.19 8.97 12.94
N ALA A 128 11.37 10.09 12.24
CA ALA A 128 11.07 10.14 10.81
C ALA A 128 12.03 9.23 10.01
N GLY A 129 13.30 9.14 10.42
CA GLY A 129 14.29 8.25 9.81
C GLY A 129 14.01 6.76 10.02
N SER A 130 13.36 6.38 11.13
CA SER A 130 13.07 4.96 11.43
C SER A 130 11.87 4.40 10.67
N VAL A 131 11.00 5.25 10.08
CA VAL A 131 9.80 4.83 9.34
C VAL A 131 10.14 3.89 8.18
N GLY A 132 11.27 4.10 7.49
CA GLY A 132 11.71 3.20 6.42
C GLY A 132 12.01 1.78 6.90
N GLY A 133 12.49 1.64 8.15
CA GLY A 133 12.70 0.34 8.79
C GLY A 133 11.39 -0.40 9.10
N ALA A 134 10.29 0.32 9.35
CA ALA A 134 9.00 -0.29 9.64
C ALA A 134 8.43 -1.09 8.44
N CYS A 135 8.86 -0.76 7.20
CA CYS A 135 8.51 -1.54 6.01
C CYS A 135 8.99 -3.00 6.09
N VAL A 136 10.09 -3.26 6.80
CA VAL A 136 10.69 -4.60 6.94
C VAL A 136 9.80 -5.54 7.74
N TYR A 137 8.94 -5.03 8.63
CA TYR A 137 8.03 -5.88 9.41
C TYR A 137 7.03 -6.64 8.53
N CYS A 138 6.58 -6.05 7.43
CA CYS A 138 5.68 -6.69 6.47
C CYS A 138 6.43 -7.49 5.40
N HIS A 139 7.48 -6.90 4.85
CA HIS A 139 8.14 -7.38 3.64
C HIS A 139 9.31 -8.33 3.92
N GLY A 140 9.79 -8.39 5.16
CA GLY A 140 11.04 -9.05 5.51
C GLY A 140 12.25 -8.24 5.05
N ALA A 141 13.44 -8.71 5.44
CA ALA A 141 14.68 -8.23 4.85
C ALA A 141 14.85 -8.94 3.50
N SER A 142 14.44 -8.32 2.39
CA SER A 142 14.86 -8.82 1.07
C SER A 142 16.30 -8.36 0.79
N PRO A 143 17.14 -9.18 0.11
CA PRO A 143 18.53 -8.86 -0.14
C PRO A 143 18.65 -7.58 -0.97
N ARG A 144 19.65 -6.75 -0.67
CA ARG A 144 20.11 -5.75 -1.62
C ARG A 144 20.64 -6.52 -2.83
N GLU A 145 19.96 -6.46 -3.97
CA GLU A 145 20.64 -6.76 -5.23
C GLU A 145 21.57 -5.58 -5.55
N PRO A 146 22.80 -5.88 -6.01
CA PRO A 146 23.88 -4.89 -6.22
C PRO A 146 23.56 -3.86 -7.30
#